data_AF-A0A1W2DGM7-F1
#
_entry.id   AF-A0A1W2DGM7-F1
#
_cell.length_a   1.000
_cell.length_b   1.000
_cell.length_c   1.000
_cell.angle_alpha   90.00
_cell.angle_beta   90.00
_cell.angle_gamma   90.00
#
_symmetry.space_group_name_H-M   'P 1'
#
loop_
_entity.id
_entity.type
_entity.pdbx_description
1 polymer ?
#
loop_
_entity_poly.entity_id
_entity_poly.type
_entity_poly.pdbx_seq_one_letter_code
_entity_poly.pdbx_strand_id
1 'polypeptide(L)'
;MHDARQDLTAYFASLLRLPADRIATDANLLDLGADSIMLIEAQRHAETRFGLSIPIQRFFEDLNTIDRLAAHIRDTATAPVPAQGIEEDDARAARLAPPRRSLEPSSSVRALMQAQLALAAETIEAQNRLLLQRRRSARETKTSEQPR
;
A
#
# COMPACT_ATOMS: atom_id res chain seq x y z
N MET A 1 -14.97 -15.01 27.87
CA MET A 1 -13.83 -14.64 27.00
C MET A 1 -14.15 -15.18 25.61
N HIS A 2 -14.20 -14.34 24.58
CA HIS A 2 -14.39 -14.84 23.21
C HIS A 2 -13.12 -15.60 22.80
N ASP A 3 -13.27 -16.80 22.25
CA ASP A 3 -12.17 -17.58 21.70
C ASP A 3 -11.58 -16.80 20.51
N ALA A 4 -10.26 -16.58 20.49
CA ALA A 4 -9.57 -15.80 19.46
C ALA A 4 -9.90 -16.29 18.05
N ARG A 5 -10.09 -17.61 17.91
CA ARG A 5 -10.52 -18.25 16.66
C ARG A 5 -11.88 -17.75 16.17
N GLN A 6 -12.84 -17.61 17.08
CA GLN A 6 -14.21 -17.17 16.74
C GLN A 6 -14.24 -15.69 16.38
N ASP A 7 -13.47 -14.85 17.10
CA ASP A 7 -13.33 -13.42 16.82
C ASP A 7 -12.71 -13.20 15.43
N LEU A 8 -11.61 -13.90 15.13
CA LEU A 8 -10.96 -13.86 13.81
C LEU A 8 -11.87 -14.41 12.70
N THR A 9 -12.59 -15.50 12.93
CA THR A 9 -13.51 -16.06 11.94
C THR A 9 -14.62 -15.07 11.59
N ALA A 10 -15.22 -14.43 12.59
CA ALA A 10 -16.24 -13.40 12.38
C ALA A 10 -15.68 -12.17 11.64
N TYR A 11 -14.44 -11.78 11.96
CA TYR A 11 -13.76 -10.68 11.29
C TYR A 11 -13.50 -10.97 9.82
N PHE A 12 -12.89 -12.11 9.49
CA PHE A 12 -12.65 -12.53 8.10
C PHE A 12 -13.94 -12.78 7.32
N ALA A 13 -14.99 -13.30 7.96
CA ALA A 13 -16.31 -13.43 7.37
C ALA A 13 -16.86 -12.06 6.92
N SER A 14 -16.70 -11.02 7.76
CA SER A 14 -17.08 -9.65 7.41
C SER A 14 -16.26 -9.08 6.26
N LEU A 15 -14.95 -9.31 6.23
CA LEU A 15 -14.06 -8.82 5.17
C LEU A 15 -14.35 -9.48 3.81
N LEU A 16 -14.50 -10.81 3.81
CA LEU A 16 -14.78 -11.61 2.62
C LEU A 16 -16.25 -11.56 2.19
N ARG A 17 -17.12 -10.93 2.99
CA ARG A 17 -18.57 -10.88 2.80
C ARG A 17 -19.20 -12.27 2.65
N LEU A 18 -18.70 -13.21 3.45
CA LEU A 18 -19.19 -14.59 3.53
C LEU A 18 -19.80 -14.82 4.92
N PRO A 19 -20.81 -15.68 5.05
CA PRO A 19 -21.26 -16.11 6.38
C PRO A 19 -20.13 -16.89 7.08
N ALA A 20 -19.99 -16.71 8.39
CA ALA A 20 -18.92 -17.33 9.19
C ALA A 20 -18.87 -18.85 9.03
N ASP A 21 -20.02 -19.49 8.86
CA ASP A 21 -20.18 -20.94 8.67
C ASP A 21 -19.59 -21.46 7.35
N ARG A 22 -19.31 -20.57 6.39
CA ARG A 22 -18.68 -20.88 5.10
C ARG A 22 -17.17 -20.61 5.09
N ILE A 23 -16.63 -20.04 6.16
CA ILE A 23 -15.19 -19.77 6.27
C ILE A 23 -14.48 -21.04 6.76
N ALA A 24 -13.66 -21.64 5.91
CA ALA A 24 -12.78 -22.74 6.31
C ALA A 24 -11.60 -22.17 7.09
N THR A 25 -11.48 -22.50 8.38
CA THR A 25 -10.48 -21.91 9.28
C THR A 25 -9.07 -22.50 9.12
N ASP A 26 -8.99 -23.65 8.46
CA ASP A 26 -7.79 -24.41 8.11
C ASP A 26 -7.31 -24.14 6.68
N ALA A 27 -8.11 -23.45 5.87
CA ALA A 27 -7.73 -23.02 4.53
C ALA A 27 -6.80 -21.81 4.55
N ASN A 28 -5.98 -21.68 3.50
CA ASN A 28 -5.14 -20.51 3.31
C ASN A 28 -6.01 -19.26 3.10
N LEU A 29 -5.73 -18.18 3.81
CA LEU A 29 -6.44 -16.91 3.70
C LEU A 29 -6.49 -16.39 2.26
N LEU A 30 -5.42 -16.57 1.49
CA LEU A 30 -5.37 -16.17 0.08
C LEU A 30 -6.31 -17.00 -0.80
N ASP A 31 -6.45 -18.30 -0.50
CA ASP A 31 -7.36 -19.21 -1.23
C ASP A 31 -8.83 -18.88 -0.92
N LEU A 32 -9.09 -18.32 0.26
CA LEU A 32 -10.41 -17.78 0.65
C LEU A 32 -10.72 -16.43 -0.03
N GLY A 33 -9.76 -15.85 -0.74
CA GLY A 33 -9.90 -14.56 -1.42
C GLY A 33 -9.44 -13.36 -0.60
N ALA A 34 -8.70 -13.58 0.50
CA ALA A 34 -8.07 -12.47 1.21
C ALA A 34 -6.97 -11.85 0.34
N ASP A 35 -7.03 -10.54 0.16
CA ASP A 35 -5.99 -9.78 -0.53
C ASP A 35 -5.03 -9.10 0.46
N SER A 36 -4.01 -8.43 -0.08
CA SER A 36 -3.01 -7.74 0.75
C SER A 36 -3.58 -6.63 1.62
N ILE A 37 -4.68 -5.98 1.21
CA ILE A 37 -5.35 -4.94 2.01
C ILE A 37 -6.08 -5.60 3.18
N MET A 38 -6.79 -6.69 2.94
CA MET A 38 -7.47 -7.46 3.99
C MET A 38 -6.49 -8.02 5.03
N LEU A 39 -5.29 -8.44 4.60
CA LEU A 39 -4.24 -8.89 5.53
C LEU A 39 -3.69 -7.74 6.39
N ILE A 40 -3.54 -6.53 5.83
CA ILE A 40 -3.17 -5.33 6.60
C ILE A 40 -4.26 -4.99 7.63
N GLU A 41 -5.53 -5.10 7.24
CA GLU A 41 -6.66 -4.88 8.15
C GLU A 41 -6.70 -5.93 9.27
N ALA A 42 -6.48 -7.21 8.93
CA ALA A 42 -6.37 -8.29 9.91
C ALA A 42 -5.20 -8.10 10.88
N GLN A 43 -4.05 -7.61 10.40
CA GLN A 43 -2.93 -7.22 11.26
C GLN A 43 -3.36 -6.14 12.26
N ARG A 44 -4.01 -5.06 11.80
CA ARG A 44 -4.48 -3.98 12.67
C ARG A 44 -5.53 -4.46 13.68
N HIS A 45 -6.41 -5.36 13.26
CA HIS A 45 -7.39 -5.98 14.15
C HIS A 45 -6.69 -6.80 15.24
N ALA A 46 -5.69 -7.60 14.86
CA ALA A 46 -4.91 -8.39 15.83
C ALA A 46 -4.17 -7.51 16.85
N GLU A 47 -3.58 -6.41 16.38
CA GLU A 47 -2.90 -5.42 17.22
C GLU A 47 -3.88 -4.71 18.17
N THR A 48 -5.02 -4.25 17.68
CA THR A 48 -6.01 -3.50 18.49
C THR A 48 -6.74 -4.41 19.47
N ARG A 49 -7.08 -5.64 19.05
CA ARG A 49 -7.91 -6.56 19.83
C ARG A 49 -7.10 -7.39 20.82
N PHE A 50 -5.90 -7.80 20.44
CA PHE A 50 -5.07 -8.73 21.21
C PHE A 50 -3.72 -8.14 21.62
N GLY A 51 -3.36 -6.92 21.17
CA GLY A 51 -2.08 -6.30 21.50
C GLY A 51 -0.89 -6.91 20.76
N LEU A 52 -1.12 -7.65 19.68
CA LEU A 52 -0.08 -8.38 18.95
C LEU A 52 0.21 -7.73 17.60
N SER A 53 1.44 -7.25 17.43
CA SER A 53 1.93 -6.76 16.15
C SER A 53 2.51 -7.93 15.36
N ILE A 54 1.82 -8.33 14.29
CA ILE A 54 2.20 -9.49 13.47
C ILE A 54 2.74 -8.96 12.13
N PRO A 55 4.01 -9.24 11.78
CA PRO A 55 4.56 -8.86 10.48
C PRO A 55 3.78 -9.51 9.34
N ILE A 56 3.47 -8.73 8.29
CA ILE A 56 2.66 -9.22 7.18
C ILE A 56 3.24 -10.43 6.46
N GLN A 57 4.58 -10.58 6.44
CA GLN A 57 5.28 -11.75 5.87
C GLN A 57 4.83 -13.06 6.52
N ARG A 58 4.54 -13.05 7.83
CA ARG A 58 4.11 -14.23 8.58
C ARG A 58 2.75 -14.74 8.07
N PHE A 59 1.87 -13.86 7.58
CA PHE A 59 0.60 -14.27 6.95
C PHE A 59 0.82 -15.03 5.64
N PHE A 60 1.94 -14.83 4.95
CA PHE A 60 2.28 -15.58 3.73
C PHE A 60 3.03 -16.88 4.03
N GLU A 61 3.76 -16.95 5.14
CA GLU A 61 4.63 -18.07 5.48
C GLU A 61 3.92 -19.09 6.36
N ASP A 62 3.66 -18.74 7.62
CA ASP A 62 3.28 -19.71 8.65
C ASP A 62 1.96 -19.39 9.37
N LEU A 63 1.51 -18.14 9.39
CA LEU A 63 0.21 -17.69 9.91
C LEU A 63 -0.81 -17.48 8.78
N ASN A 64 -0.77 -18.37 7.79
CA ASN A 64 -1.59 -18.29 6.58
C ASN A 64 -3.01 -18.83 6.74
N THR A 65 -3.42 -19.27 7.94
CA THR A 65 -4.79 -19.74 8.23
C THR A 65 -5.32 -19.12 9.52
N ILE A 66 -6.64 -19.09 9.68
CA ILE A 66 -7.30 -18.55 10.89
C ILE A 66 -6.92 -19.37 12.12
N ASP A 67 -6.87 -20.70 12.00
CA ASP A 67 -6.51 -21.57 13.13
C ASP A 67 -5.07 -21.34 13.61
N ARG A 68 -4.13 -21.10 12.69
CA ARG A 68 -2.74 -20.80 13.04
C ARG A 68 -2.58 -19.42 13.66
N LEU A 69 -3.29 -18.42 13.15
CA LEU A 69 -3.32 -17.09 13.73
C LEU A 69 -3.91 -17.10 15.14
N ALA A 70 -5.02 -17.82 15.34
CA ALA A 70 -5.65 -17.99 16.65
C ALA A 70 -4.75 -18.72 17.64
N ALA A 71 -4.04 -19.77 17.19
CA ALA A 71 -3.05 -20.48 18.01
C ALA A 71 -1.92 -19.54 18.44
N HIS A 72 -1.36 -18.77 17.50
CA HIS A 72 -0.31 -17.80 17.79
C HIS A 72 -0.74 -16.75 18.84
N ILE A 73 -1.98 -16.26 18.76
CA ILE A 73 -2.54 -15.34 19.75
C ILE A 73 -2.61 -15.98 21.13
N ARG A 74 -3.10 -17.23 21.24
CA ARG A 74 -3.21 -17.95 22.51
C ARG A 74 -1.86 -18.24 23.14
N ASP A 75 -0.89 -18.66 22.33
CA ASP A 75 0.45 -18.99 22.80
C ASP A 75 1.16 -17.74 23.33
N THR A 76 1.01 -16.61 22.62
CA THR A 76 1.62 -15.34 23.02
C THR A 76 0.93 -14.73 24.24
N ALA A 77 -0.37 -14.95 24.43
CA ALA A 77 -1.09 -14.52 25.62
C ALA A 77 -0.71 -15.32 26.88
N THR A 78 -0.16 -16.53 26.72
CA THR A 78 0.24 -17.42 27.83
C THR A 78 1.74 -17.30 28.17
N ALA A 79 2.57 -16.85 27.23
CA ALA A 79 3.98 -16.63 27.46
C ALA A 79 4.25 -15.29 28.19
N PRO A 80 5.15 -15.24 29.19
CA PRO A 80 5.71 -13.98 29.64
C PRO A 80 6.53 -13.41 28.48
N VAL A 81 6.06 -12.30 27.90
CA VAL A 81 6.60 -11.67 26.68
C VAL A 81 8.13 -11.59 26.75
N PRO A 82 8.88 -12.43 26.01
CA PRO A 82 10.23 -12.07 25.67
C PRO A 82 10.09 -11.06 24.53
N ALA A 83 10.60 -9.85 24.73
CA ALA A 83 10.84 -8.90 23.64
C ALA A 83 11.97 -9.42 22.74
N GLN A 84 11.76 -10.57 22.10
CA GLN A 84 12.73 -11.28 21.28
C GLN A 84 11.98 -11.73 20.03
N GLY A 85 12.08 -10.96 18.95
CA GLY A 85 11.49 -11.34 17.67
C GLY A 85 11.44 -10.25 16.62
N ILE A 86 11.48 -8.97 17.01
CA ILE A 86 11.43 -7.87 16.02
C ILE A 86 12.84 -7.50 15.54
N GLU A 87 13.90 -7.66 16.34
CA GLU A 87 15.23 -7.17 15.96
C GLU A 87 16.12 -8.20 15.24
N GLU A 88 15.99 -9.50 15.51
CA GLU A 88 16.89 -10.51 14.92
C GLU A 88 16.52 -10.85 13.47
N ASP A 89 15.22 -10.86 13.12
CA ASP A 89 14.78 -11.16 11.76
C ASP A 89 14.99 -9.97 10.82
N ASP A 90 14.77 -8.73 11.29
CA ASP A 90 15.11 -7.53 10.52
C ASP A 90 16.62 -7.42 10.29
N ALA A 91 17.44 -7.76 11.29
CA ALA A 91 18.90 -7.74 11.14
C ALA A 91 19.42 -8.85 10.22
N ARG A 92 18.79 -10.04 10.21
CA ARG A 92 19.18 -11.15 9.33
C ARG A 92 18.64 -10.97 7.90
N ALA A 93 17.42 -10.47 7.75
CA ALA A 93 16.84 -10.07 6.47
C ALA A 93 17.61 -8.89 5.85
N ALA A 94 18.04 -7.90 6.64
CA ALA A 94 18.89 -6.81 6.16
C ALA A 94 20.31 -7.27 5.75
N ARG A 95 20.84 -8.31 6.40
CA ARG A 95 22.17 -8.89 6.08
C ARG A 95 22.16 -9.84 4.88
N LEU A 96 21.02 -10.46 4.58
CA LEU A 96 20.85 -11.39 3.45
C LEU A 96 20.13 -10.79 2.25
N ALA A 97 19.49 -9.62 2.41
CA ALA A 97 18.91 -8.89 1.30
C ALA A 97 20.02 -8.44 0.34
N PRO A 98 19.89 -8.67 -0.98
CA PRO A 98 20.69 -7.91 -1.94
C PRO A 98 20.48 -6.43 -1.63
N PRO A 99 21.48 -5.54 -1.85
CA PRO A 99 21.26 -4.11 -1.69
C PRO A 99 19.98 -3.80 -2.44
N ARG A 100 18.96 -3.28 -1.72
CA ARG A 100 17.71 -2.83 -2.34
C ARG A 100 18.18 -1.81 -3.36
N ARG A 101 18.33 -2.25 -4.62
CA ARG A 101 18.65 -1.37 -5.72
C ARG A 101 17.46 -0.44 -5.71
N SER A 102 17.70 0.81 -5.31
CA SER A 102 16.81 1.90 -5.66
C SER A 102 16.42 1.61 -7.11
N LEU A 103 15.13 1.41 -7.38
CA LEU A 103 14.60 1.20 -8.72
C LEU A 103 14.73 2.55 -9.43
N GLU A 104 15.97 3.00 -9.60
CA GLU A 104 16.32 4.11 -10.42
C GLU A 104 15.85 3.69 -11.81
N PRO A 105 14.93 4.43 -12.45
CA PRO A 105 14.57 4.16 -13.83
C PRO A 105 15.87 4.07 -14.62
N SER A 106 15.99 3.05 -15.47
CA SER A 106 17.16 2.83 -16.33
C SER A 106 17.59 4.17 -16.94
N SER A 107 18.89 4.42 -17.10
CA SER A 107 19.41 5.68 -17.64
C SER A 107 18.71 6.08 -18.95
N SER A 108 18.30 5.09 -19.76
CA SER A 108 17.48 5.28 -20.96
C SER A 108 16.08 5.85 -20.67
N VAL A 109 15.39 5.34 -19.66
CA VAL A 109 14.06 5.82 -19.23
C VAL A 109 14.17 7.23 -18.62
N ARG A 110 15.24 7.50 -17.86
CA ARG A 110 15.51 8.83 -17.32
C ARG A 110 15.78 9.85 -18.42
N ALA A 111 16.60 9.50 -19.40
CA ALA A 111 16.88 10.36 -20.55
C ALA A 111 15.60 10.66 -21.35
N LEU A 112 14.75 9.65 -21.56
CA LEU A 112 13.46 9.84 -22.23
C LEU A 112 12.52 10.78 -21.45
N MET A 113 12.40 10.59 -20.13
CA MET A 113 11.57 11.43 -19.27
C MET A 113 12.07 12.88 -19.24
N GLN A 114 13.38 13.09 -19.19
CA GLN A 114 13.99 14.42 -19.27
C GLN A 114 13.73 15.09 -20.63
N ALA A 115 13.85 14.35 -21.73
CA ALA A 115 13.52 14.85 -23.06
C ALA A 115 12.03 15.23 -23.17
N GLN A 116 11.12 14.42 -22.60
CA GLN A 116 9.70 14.73 -22.56
C GLN A 116 9.37 15.98 -21.74
N LEU A 117 10.03 16.18 -20.59
CA LEU A 117 9.84 17.38 -19.77
C LEU A 117 10.33 18.65 -20.47
N ALA A 118 11.46 18.57 -21.18
CA ALA A 118 11.98 19.71 -21.95
C ALA A 118 11.02 20.13 -23.07
N LEU A 119 10.51 19.14 -23.83
CA LEU A 119 9.50 19.38 -24.87
C LEU A 119 8.22 19.97 -24.29
N ALA A 120 7.73 19.45 -23.15
CA ALA A 120 6.54 19.98 -22.48
C ALA A 120 6.75 21.44 -22.05
N ALA A 121 7.89 21.79 -21.46
CA ALA A 121 8.21 23.16 -21.07
C ALA A 121 8.21 24.11 -22.28
N GLU A 122 8.83 23.70 -23.39
CA GLU A 122 8.90 24.49 -24.62
C GLU A 122 7.50 24.74 -25.22
N THR A 123 6.63 23.71 -25.25
CA THR A 123 5.25 23.88 -25.74
C THR A 123 4.43 24.81 -24.86
N ILE A 124 4.62 24.78 -23.54
CA ILE A 124 3.94 25.69 -22.61
C ILE A 124 4.38 27.14 -22.86
N GLU A 125 5.68 27.37 -23.04
CA GLU A 125 6.22 28.70 -23.32
C GLU A 125 5.76 29.25 -24.68
N ALA A 126 5.72 28.40 -25.71
CA ALA A 126 5.19 28.78 -27.02
C ALA A 126 3.71 29.18 -26.94
N GLN A 127 2.89 28.44 -26.18
CA GLN A 127 1.48 28.77 -25.98
C GLN A 127 1.29 30.07 -25.19
N ASN A 128 2.09 30.29 -24.14
CA ASN A 128 2.07 31.54 -23.37
C ASN A 128 2.44 32.75 -24.24
N ARG A 129 3.46 32.62 -25.10
CA ARG A 129 3.84 33.68 -26.06
C ARG A 129 2.69 34.01 -27.01
N LEU A 130 2.02 33.00 -27.56
CA LEU A 130 0.90 33.21 -28.48
C LEU A 130 -0.30 33.88 -27.78
N LEU A 131 -0.63 33.45 -26.56
CA LEU A 131 -1.68 34.09 -25.76
C LEU A 131 -1.37 35.57 -25.51
N LEU A 132 -0.12 35.89 -25.17
CA LEU A 132 0.29 37.28 -24.96
C LEU A 132 0.24 38.10 -26.26
N GLN A 133 0.60 37.53 -27.41
CA GLN A 133 0.47 38.17 -28.72
C GLN A 133 -1.00 38.45 -29.06
N ARG A 134 -1.90 37.46 -28.92
CA ARG A 134 -3.34 37.63 -29.18
C ARG A 134 -3.96 38.72 -28.28
N ARG A 135 -3.54 38.81 -27.02
CA ARG A 135 -3.99 39.86 -26.10
C ARG A 135 -3.50 41.25 -26.49
N ARG A 136 -2.30 41.38 -27.08
CA ARG A 136 -1.79 42.66 -27.60
C ARG A 136 -2.55 43.08 -28.85
N SER A 137 -2.68 42.19 -29.84
CA SER A 137 -3.41 42.49 -31.08
C SER A 137 -4.88 42.84 -30.83
N ALA A 138 -5.56 42.15 -29.90
CA ALA A 138 -6.95 42.48 -29.54
C ALA A 138 -7.11 43.82 -28.81
N ARG A 139 -6.08 44.32 -28.14
CA ARG A 139 -6.08 45.67 -27.55
C ARG A 139 -5.84 46.74 -28.61
N GLU A 140 -4.95 46.47 -29.56
CA GLU A 140 -4.63 47.41 -30.65
C GLU A 140 -5.81 47.58 -31.63
N THR A 141 -6.55 46.51 -31.95
CA THR A 141 -7.76 46.62 -32.80
C THR A 141 -8.88 47.40 -32.12
N LYS A 142 -9.10 47.21 -30.81
CA LYS A 142 -10.17 47.91 -30.06
C LYS A 142 -9.92 49.41 -29.91
N THR A 143 -8.66 49.87 -29.89
CA THR A 143 -8.32 51.30 -29.82
C THR A 143 -8.50 52.01 -31.17
N SER A 144 -8.47 51.29 -32.29
CA SER A 144 -8.58 51.88 -33.63
C SER A 144 -10.02 52.04 -34.13
N GLU A 145 -11.02 51.50 -33.42
CA GLU A 145 -12.43 51.42 -33.85
C GLU A 145 -13.38 52.31 -33.01
N GLN A 146 -12.87 53.39 -32.42
CA GLN A 146 -13.70 54.39 -31.74
C GLN A 146 -13.88 55.61 -32.66
N PRO A 147 -14.98 55.70 -33.44
CA PRO A 147 -15.26 56.85 -34.28
C PRO A 147 -15.64 58.06 -33.43
N ARG A 148 -15.27 59.25 -33.91
CA ARG A 148 -15.74 60.54 -33.39
C ARG A 148 -17.22 60.74 -33.66
#